data_AF-A0A652ZVZ9-F1
#
_entry.id   AF-A0A652ZVZ9-F1
#
_cell.length_a   1.000
_cell.length_b   1.000
_cell.length_c   1.000
_cell.angle_alpha   90.00
_cell.angle_beta   90.00
_cell.angle_gamma   90.00
#
_symmetry.space_group_name_H-M   'P 1'
#
loop_
_entity.id
_entity.type
_entity.pdbx_description
1 polymer ?
#
loop_
_entity_poly.entity_id
_entity_poly.type
_entity_poly.pdbx_seq_one_letter_code
_entity_poly.pdbx_strand_id
1 'polypeptide(L)' 'MYPLVKDPFLSQLGYHMITINNFLVFYIVTGNEVQIHRFLYGKRNYLQIL' A
#
# COMPACT_ATOMS: atom_id res chain seq x y z
N MET A 1 -4.24 -13.35 7.76
CA MET A 1 -3.50 -12.19 8.29
C MET A 1 -2.82 -11.51 7.11
N TYR A 2 -3.13 -10.23 6.84
CA TYR A 2 -2.51 -9.51 5.73
C TYR A 2 -1.12 -9.03 6.15
N PRO A 3 -0.05 -9.31 5.38
CA PRO A 3 1.31 -8.92 5.78
C PRO A 3 1.51 -7.41 5.65
N LEU A 4 2.32 -6.83 6.53
CA LEU A 4 2.80 -5.44 6.39
C LEU A 4 3.70 -5.31 5.16
N VAL A 5 3.83 -4.09 4.65
CA VAL A 5 4.79 -3.78 3.57
C VAL A 5 6.22 -4.10 4.05
N LYS A 6 7.08 -4.62 3.16
CA LYS A 6 8.47 -4.96 3.51
C LYS A 6 9.33 -3.75 3.86
N ASP A 7 8.93 -2.57 3.39
CA ASP A 7 9.61 -1.32 3.67
C ASP A 7 9.57 -1.01 5.18
N PRO A 8 10.73 -0.80 5.84
CA PRO A 8 10.78 -0.61 7.29
C PRO A 8 10.03 0.61 7.80
N PHE A 9 9.96 1.69 7.01
CA PHE A 9 9.26 2.91 7.42
C PHE A 9 7.75 2.74 7.28
N LEU A 10 7.29 2.22 6.15
CA LEU A 10 5.86 1.99 5.92
C LEU A 10 5.28 0.91 6.86
N SER A 11 6.05 -0.13 7.17
CA SER A 11 5.61 -1.15 8.15
C SER A 11 5.46 -0.60 9.56
N GLN A 12 6.36 0.28 10.01
CA GLN A 12 6.21 0.95 11.31
C GLN A 12 4.95 1.82 11.39
N LEU A 13 4.52 2.39 10.27
CA LEU A 13 3.28 3.15 10.15
C LEU A 13 2.03 2.26 9.99
N GLY A 14 2.17 0.93 9.99
CA GLY A 14 1.06 -0.02 9.87
C GLY A 14 0.53 -0.22 8.45
N TYR A 15 1.30 0.17 7.43
CA TYR A 15 0.86 -0.01 6.05
C TYR A 15 0.93 -1.45 5.61
N HIS A 16 -0.10 -1.83 4.86
CA HIS A 16 -0.20 -3.01 4.03
C HIS A 16 -0.18 -2.60 2.56
N MET A 17 0.26 -3.51 1.69
CA MET A 17 0.22 -3.33 0.24
C MET A 17 -0.29 -4.60 -0.43
N ILE A 18 -1.20 -4.44 -1.38
CA ILE A 18 -1.67 -5.51 -2.25
C ILE A 18 -1.63 -5.07 -3.71
N THR A 19 -1.35 -6.03 -4.60
CA THR A 19 -1.46 -5.84 -6.05
C THR A 19 -2.81 -6.35 -6.53
N ILE A 20 -3.60 -5.49 -7.18
CA ILE A 20 -4.88 -5.85 -7.81
C ILE A 20 -4.78 -5.47 -9.29
N ASN A 21 -4.75 -6.48 -10.18
CA ASN A 21 -4.45 -6.28 -11.60
C ASN A 21 -3.16 -5.46 -11.78
N ASN A 22 -3.25 -4.33 -12.46
CA ASN A 22 -2.16 -3.39 -12.67
C ASN A 22 -2.16 -2.26 -11.64
N PHE A 23 -2.67 -2.48 -10.43
CA PHE A 23 -2.68 -1.46 -9.38
C PHE A 23 -1.95 -1.92 -8.12
N LEU A 24 -1.23 -0.99 -7.50
CA LEU A 24 -0.67 -1.10 -6.16
C LEU A 24 -1.58 -0.35 -5.21
N VAL A 25 -2.11 -1.04 -4.22
CA VAL A 25 -3.03 -0.47 -3.22
C VAL A 25 -2.33 -0.46 -1.87
N PHE A 26 -2.23 0.72 -1.26
CA PHE A 26 -1.71 0.92 0.08
C PHE A 26 -2.87 1.24 1.03
N TYR A 27 -2.92 0.53 2.15
CA TYR A 27 -3.98 0.68 3.13
C TYR A 27 -3.46 0.43 4.55
N ILE A 28 -4.21 0.92 5.54
CA ILE A 28 -4.04 0.60 6.95
C ILE A 28 -5.32 -0.06 7.48
N VAL A 29 -5.20 -0.83 8.55
CA VAL A 29 -6.34 -1.44 9.24
C VAL A 29 -6.46 -0.82 10.63
N THR A 30 -7.60 -0.18 10.90
CA THR A 30 -7.87 0.50 12.17
C THR A 30 -9.14 -0.09 12.78
N GLY A 31 -8.99 -0.95 13.79
CA GLY A 31 -10.11 -1.70 14.37
C GLY A 31 -10.77 -2.60 13.32
N ASN A 32 -12.02 -2.30 12.97
CA ASN A 32 -12.80 -3.02 11.95
C ASN A 32 -12.86 -2.29 10.60
N GLU A 33 -12.08 -1.22 10.43
CA GLU A 33 -12.05 -0.42 9.21
C GLU A 33 -10.77 -0.67 8.41
N VAL A 34 -10.90 -0.73 7.08
CA VAL A 34 -9.78 -0.70 6.14
C VAL A 34 -9.77 0.66 5.46
N GLN A 35 -8.71 1.44 5.69
CA GLN A 35 -8.56 2.78 5.13
C GLN A 35 -7.60 2.72 3.94
N ILE A 36 -8.12 2.98 2.74
CA ILE A 36 -7.31 3.01 1.51
C ILE A 36 -6.66 4.39 1.40
N HIS A 37 -5.34 4.45 1.49
CA HIS A 37 -4.59 5.70 1.41
C HIS A 37 -4.08 5.98 -0.01
N ARG A 38 -3.79 4.93 -0.79
CA ARG A 38 -3.27 5.11 -2.15
C ARG A 38 -3.64 3.98 -3.09
N PHE A 39 -4.00 4.34 -4.32
CA PHE A 39 -4.30 3.42 -5.42
C PHE A 39 -3.52 3.84 -6.67
N LEU A 40 -2.44 3.12 -6.97
CA LEU A 40 -1.47 3.49 -8.00
C LEU A 40 -1.51 2.52 -9.17
N TYR A 41 -1.71 3.02 -10.40
CA TYR A 41 -1.65 2.20 -11.61
C TYR A 41 -0.21 1.86 -12.05
N GLY A 42 0.23 0.62 -11.86
CA GLY A 42 1.57 0.07 -12.11
C GLY A 42 2.19 0.29 -13.49
N LYS A 43 1.42 0.72 -14.51
CA LYS A 43 1.97 1.02 -15.85
C LYS A 43 2.67 2.38 -15.95
N ARG A 44 2.58 3.24 -14.93
CA ARG A 44 3.37 4.47 -14.84
C ARG A 44 4.70 4.15 -14.16
N ASN A 45 5.82 4.60 -14.72
CA ASN A 45 7.12 4.44 -14.09
C ASN A 45 7.20 5.38 -12.86
N TYR A 46 6.89 4.85 -11.67
CA TYR A 46 6.74 5.62 -10.43
C TYR A 46 8.05 6.21 -9.87
N LEU A 47 9.19 5.95 -10.52
CA LEU A 47 10.46 6.60 -10.18
C LEU A 47 10.42 8.14 -10.35
N GLN A 48 9.38 8.69 -10.97
CA GLN A 48 9.21 10.14 -11.20
C GLN A 48 8.29 10.85 -10.20
N ILE A 49 7.75 10.18 -9.17
CA ILE A 49 6.85 10.80 -8.17
C ILE A 49 7.50 10.82 -6.77
N LEU A 50 8.83 10.70 -6.70
CA LEU A 50 9.62 10.85 -5.47
C LEU A 50 10.17 12.27 -5.37
#